data_AF-A0AAD3Y9F7-F1
#
_entry.id   AF-A0AAD3Y9F7-F1
#
_cell.length_a   1.000
_cell.length_b   1.000
_cell.length_c   1.000
_cell.angle_alpha   90.00
_cell.angle_beta   90.00
_cell.angle_gamma   90.00
#
_symmetry.space_group_name_H-M   'P 1'
#
loop_
_entity.id
_entity.type
_entity.pdbx_description
1 polymer ?
#
loop_
_entity_poly.entity_id
_entity_poly.type
_entity_poly.pdbx_seq_one_letter_code
_entity_poly.pdbx_strand_id
1 'polypeptide(L)'
;MAPQVDWTQPYPIDSGPILVPNPTNILIADIKYYHLRRTLPIFLGVTLLFALIEGCITAFLVSRNDRDNSWQSNALCDSTKFLLFTSWWTFVFNIAYLMFNYAAMNSWFSSVLSNLIYVSLTWVLASPSVDLRWIFWLCGAAAFTQAVGSGERCGSDTTLLHCNHNLAAEAFAWIQFILFTLLLIAVGVLAFATTRRGDRLSTPASMA
;
A
#
# COMPACT_ATOMS: atom_id res chain seq x y z
N MET A 1 30.82 23.99 -30.14
CA MET A 1 29.50 24.15 -30.76
C MET A 1 28.74 22.85 -30.56
N ALA A 2 27.72 22.84 -29.69
CA ALA A 2 26.86 21.67 -29.53
C ALA A 2 25.86 21.59 -30.70
N PRO A 3 25.58 20.40 -31.24
CA PRO A 3 24.62 20.25 -32.34
C PRO A 3 23.20 20.59 -31.86
N GLN A 4 22.51 21.42 -32.64
CA GLN A 4 21.08 21.72 -32.46
C GLN A 4 20.27 20.46 -32.79
N VAL A 5 19.56 19.92 -31.81
CA VAL A 5 18.65 18.79 -32.02
C VAL A 5 17.37 19.34 -32.63
N ASP A 6 17.12 18.97 -33.88
CA ASP A 6 15.89 19.30 -34.61
C ASP A 6 14.78 18.30 -34.22
N TRP A 7 13.79 18.80 -33.46
CA TRP A 7 12.66 18.02 -32.97
C TRP A 7 11.54 17.81 -34.01
N THR A 8 11.72 18.29 -35.25
CA THR A 8 10.70 18.17 -36.31
C THR A 8 10.87 16.94 -37.19
N GLN A 9 11.95 16.18 -37.01
CA GLN A 9 12.19 14.95 -37.78
C GLN A 9 11.58 13.73 -37.07
N PRO A 10 10.71 12.95 -37.74
CA PRO A 10 10.30 11.66 -37.22
C PRO A 10 11.52 10.75 -37.07
N TYR A 11 11.61 10.08 -35.92
CA TYR A 11 12.70 9.18 -35.55
C TYR A 11 12.87 8.07 -36.61
N PRO A 12 14.11 7.74 -37.01
CA PRO A 12 14.35 6.62 -37.91
C PRO A 12 13.81 5.34 -37.29
N ILE A 13 12.88 4.68 -37.99
CA ILE A 13 12.40 3.36 -37.61
C ILE A 13 13.55 2.38 -37.88
N ASP A 14 14.27 2.01 -36.83
CA ASP A 14 15.30 0.99 -36.88
C ASP A 14 14.64 -0.35 -37.25
N SER A 15 14.83 -0.78 -38.50
CA SER A 15 14.19 -1.95 -39.11
C SER A 15 14.86 -3.27 -38.69
N GLY A 16 15.28 -3.36 -37.42
CA GLY A 16 15.65 -4.64 -36.83
C GLY A 16 14.49 -5.64 -36.97
N PRO A 17 14.77 -6.96 -37.04
CA PRO A 17 13.73 -7.97 -37.20
C PRO A 17 12.69 -7.77 -36.08
N ILE A 18 11.51 -7.31 -36.48
CA ILE A 18 10.34 -7.19 -35.63
C ILE A 18 10.05 -8.62 -35.20
N LEU A 19 10.45 -8.96 -33.97
CA LEU A 19 9.90 -10.11 -33.26
C LEU A 19 8.41 -9.82 -33.12
N VAL A 20 7.63 -10.21 -34.13
CA VAL A 20 6.18 -10.11 -34.12
C VAL A 20 5.74 -10.87 -32.87
N PRO A 21 5.29 -10.18 -31.81
CA PRO A 21 4.91 -10.87 -30.60
C PRO A 21 3.68 -11.69 -30.98
N ASN A 22 3.73 -13.00 -30.70
CA ASN A 22 2.63 -13.90 -30.96
C ASN A 22 1.31 -13.23 -30.45
N PRO A 23 0.27 -13.10 -31.30
CA PRO A 23 -0.95 -12.36 -30.96
C PRO A 23 -1.62 -12.85 -29.68
N THR A 24 -1.39 -14.11 -29.29
CA THR A 24 -1.85 -14.67 -28.01
C THR A 24 -1.15 -14.06 -26.78
N ASN A 25 0.14 -13.71 -26.88
CA ASN A 25 0.90 -13.11 -25.78
C ASN A 25 0.54 -11.64 -25.52
N ILE A 26 0.15 -10.92 -26.58
CA ILE A 26 -0.32 -9.52 -26.49
C ILE A 26 -1.67 -9.47 -25.77
N LEU A 27 -2.62 -10.30 -26.18
CA LEU A 27 -3.95 -10.38 -25.58
C LEU A 27 -3.90 -10.73 -24.08
N ILE A 28 -3.04 -11.67 -23.69
CA ILE A 28 -2.88 -12.09 -22.29
C ILE A 28 -2.22 -10.98 -21.45
N ALA A 29 -1.31 -10.19 -22.03
CA ALA A 29 -0.70 -9.07 -21.32
C ALA A 29 -1.73 -7.96 -21.05
N ASP A 30 -2.50 -7.55 -22.06
CA ASP A 30 -3.52 -6.50 -21.94
C ASP A 30 -4.62 -6.84 -20.93
N ILE A 31 -5.08 -8.10 -20.91
CA ILE A 31 -6.04 -8.59 -19.91
C ILE A 31 -5.48 -8.44 -18.49
N LYS A 32 -4.20 -8.79 -18.28
CA LYS A 32 -3.54 -8.67 -16.96
C LYS A 32 -3.40 -7.21 -16.51
N TYR A 33 -3.06 -6.29 -17.41
CA TYR A 33 -2.92 -4.87 -17.09
C TYR A 33 -4.27 -4.21 -16.77
N TYR A 34 -5.33 -4.53 -17.51
CA TYR A 34 -6.67 -4.02 -17.25
C TYR A 34 -7.20 -4.47 -15.88
N HIS A 35 -7.03 -5.76 -15.54
CA HIS A 35 -7.41 -6.26 -14.23
C HIS A 35 -6.63 -5.58 -13.11
N LEU A 36 -5.31 -5.41 -13.25
CA LEU A 36 -4.50 -4.77 -12.22
C LEU A 36 -4.91 -3.31 -11.95
N ARG A 37 -5.12 -2.52 -13.01
CA ARG A 37 -5.50 -1.10 -12.89
C ARG A 37 -6.83 -0.91 -12.15
N ARG A 38 -7.75 -1.85 -12.30
CA ARG A 38 -9.03 -1.86 -11.58
C ARG A 38 -8.92 -2.42 -10.17
N THR A 39 -8.04 -3.38 -9.95
CA THR A 39 -7.89 -4.09 -8.68
C THR A 39 -7.21 -3.21 -7.63
N LEU A 40 -6.21 -2.40 -8.03
CA LEU A 40 -5.47 -1.51 -7.14
C LEU A 40 -6.35 -0.50 -6.34
N PRO A 41 -7.24 0.30 -6.96
CA PRO A 41 -8.08 1.24 -6.21
C PRO A 41 -9.08 0.53 -5.28
N ILE A 42 -9.54 -0.68 -5.63
CA ILE A 42 -10.42 -1.47 -4.78
C ILE A 42 -9.66 -1.92 -3.52
N PHE A 43 -8.45 -2.46 -3.68
CA PHE A 43 -7.61 -2.86 -2.54
C PHE A 43 -7.26 -1.68 -1.63
N LEU A 44 -6.96 -0.51 -2.21
CA LEU A 44 -6.69 0.72 -1.46
C LEU A 44 -7.93 1.21 -0.69
N GLY A 45 -9.12 1.14 -1.29
CA GLY A 45 -10.38 1.48 -0.62
C GLY A 45 -10.69 0.55 0.56
N VAL A 46 -10.53 -0.77 0.37
CA VAL A 46 -10.73 -1.76 1.44
C VAL A 46 -9.74 -1.55 2.58
N THR A 47 -8.47 -1.30 2.25
CA THR A 47 -7.41 -1.00 3.22
C THR A 47 -7.67 0.30 3.98
N LEU A 48 -8.19 1.32 3.30
CA LEU A 48 -8.56 2.59 3.92
C LEU A 48 -9.72 2.40 4.91
N LEU A 49 -10.72 1.58 4.57
CA LEU A 49 -11.85 1.27 5.44
C LEU A 49 -11.39 0.54 6.70
N PHE A 50 -10.55 -0.49 6.57
CA PHE A 50 -10.04 -1.24 7.71
C PHE A 50 -9.13 -0.38 8.60
N ALA A 51 -8.24 0.41 8.01
CA ALA A 51 -7.41 1.36 8.76
C ALA A 51 -8.25 2.40 9.53
N LEU A 52 -9.37 2.86 8.96
CA LEU A 52 -10.30 3.77 9.65
C LEU A 52 -10.97 3.07 10.85
N ILE A 53 -11.50 1.87 10.65
CA ILE A 53 -12.17 1.10 11.71
C ILE A 53 -11.20 0.83 12.87
N GLU A 54 -9.98 0.39 12.56
CA GLU A 54 -8.96 0.12 13.56
C GLU A 54 -8.49 1.38 14.29
N GLY A 55 -8.34 2.50 13.56
CA GLY A 55 -8.03 3.80 14.14
C GLY A 55 -9.11 4.27 15.13
N CYS A 56 -10.39 4.03 14.84
CA CYS A 56 -11.48 4.34 15.76
C CYS A 56 -11.47 3.46 17.02
N ILE A 57 -11.24 2.15 16.88
CA ILE A 57 -11.21 1.22 18.01
C ILE A 57 -10.03 1.52 18.94
N THR A 58 -8.84 1.70 18.36
CA THR A 58 -7.62 2.03 19.12
C THR A 58 -7.71 3.42 19.77
N ALA A 59 -8.33 4.41 19.12
CA ALA A 59 -8.58 5.72 19.73
C ALA A 59 -9.52 5.63 20.92
N PHE A 60 -10.57 4.80 20.83
CA PHE A 60 -11.48 4.54 21.94
C PHE A 60 -10.74 3.91 23.13
N LEU A 61 -9.92 2.88 22.88
CA LEU A 61 -9.11 2.21 23.89
C LEU A 61 -8.15 3.16 24.60
N VAL A 62 -7.43 3.99 23.84
CA VAL A 62 -6.54 5.01 24.40
C VAL A 62 -7.33 6.02 25.23
N SER A 63 -8.43 6.57 24.70
CA SER A 63 -9.22 7.57 25.44
C SER A 63 -9.84 7.01 26.71
N ARG A 64 -10.24 5.73 26.73
CA ARG A 64 -10.86 5.14 27.93
C ARG A 64 -9.82 4.82 29.00
N ASN A 65 -8.74 4.15 28.61
CA ASN A 65 -7.71 3.76 29.56
C ASN A 65 -6.94 4.97 30.12
N ASP A 66 -6.81 6.06 29.35
CA ASP A 66 -6.18 7.30 29.80
C ASP A 66 -7.06 8.08 30.81
N ARG A 67 -8.39 8.12 30.59
CA ARG A 67 -9.33 8.77 31.52
C ARG A 67 -9.42 8.05 32.86
N ASP A 68 -9.49 6.73 32.83
CA ASP A 68 -9.68 5.91 34.03
C ASP A 68 -8.34 5.51 34.69
N ASN A 69 -7.20 5.96 34.14
CA ASN A 69 -5.83 5.58 34.54
C ASN A 69 -5.64 4.06 34.74
N SER A 70 -6.40 3.27 33.98
CA SER A 70 -6.59 1.84 34.21
C SER A 70 -5.74 0.98 33.26
N TRP A 71 -4.54 1.43 32.94
CA TRP A 71 -3.61 0.68 32.09
C TRP A 71 -3.10 -0.56 32.83
N GLN A 72 -3.24 -1.71 32.19
CA GLN A 72 -2.91 -3.01 32.78
C GLN A 72 -1.43 -3.34 32.68
N SER A 73 -0.79 -2.87 31.61
CA SER A 73 0.65 -2.96 31.40
C SER A 73 1.12 -1.79 30.56
N ASN A 74 2.37 -1.37 30.76
CA ASN A 74 3.00 -0.33 29.94
C ASN A 74 3.16 -0.80 28.48
N ALA A 75 3.40 -2.11 28.28
CA ALA A 75 3.49 -2.71 26.95
C ALA A 75 2.17 -2.56 26.16
N LEU A 76 1.01 -2.75 26.81
CA LEU A 76 -0.29 -2.57 26.16
C LEU A 76 -0.53 -1.10 25.80
N CYS A 77 -0.14 -0.17 26.68
CA CYS A 77 -0.24 1.27 26.44
C CYS A 77 0.56 1.69 25.19
N ASP A 78 1.83 1.28 25.12
CA ASP A 78 2.73 1.65 24.03
C ASP A 78 2.31 1.00 22.70
N SER A 79 1.96 -0.28 22.71
CA SER A 79 1.49 -0.99 21.51
C SER A 79 0.17 -0.43 20.97
N THR A 80 -0.78 -0.05 21.85
CA THR A 80 -2.06 0.53 21.42
C THR A 80 -1.86 1.92 20.79
N LYS A 81 -1.00 2.75 21.38
CA LYS A 81 -0.65 4.07 20.84
C LYS A 81 0.09 3.97 19.51
N PHE A 82 0.96 2.98 19.38
CA PHE A 82 1.65 2.70 18.12
C PHE A 82 0.68 2.28 17.02
N LEU A 83 -0.25 1.36 17.31
CA LEU A 83 -1.31 0.99 16.35
C LEU A 83 -2.17 2.19 15.96
N LEU A 84 -2.60 3.01 16.92
CA LEU A 84 -3.36 4.25 16.64
C LEU A 84 -2.63 5.16 15.65
N PHE A 85 -1.32 5.35 15.84
CA PHE A 85 -0.48 6.09 14.92
C PHE A 85 -0.43 5.42 13.54
N THR A 86 -0.17 4.11 13.48
CA THR A 86 -0.07 3.35 12.22
C THR A 86 -1.37 3.36 11.42
N SER A 87 -2.53 3.24 12.07
CA SER A 87 -3.85 3.29 11.44
C SER A 87 -4.14 4.67 10.84
N TRP A 88 -3.93 5.75 11.61
CA TRP A 88 -4.14 7.11 11.12
C TRP A 88 -3.16 7.51 10.02
N TRP A 89 -1.89 7.11 10.17
CA TRP A 89 -0.89 7.27 9.12
C TRP A 89 -1.35 6.60 7.84
N THR A 90 -1.76 5.34 7.91
CA THR A 90 -2.26 4.58 6.74
C THR A 90 -3.48 5.25 6.10
N PHE A 91 -4.41 5.75 6.91
CA PHE A 91 -5.60 6.46 6.43
C PHE A 91 -5.25 7.75 5.67
N VAL A 92 -4.43 8.63 6.28
CA VAL A 92 -4.03 9.91 5.66
C VAL A 92 -3.28 9.69 4.36
N PHE A 93 -2.33 8.75 4.33
CA PHE A 93 -1.55 8.47 3.11
C PHE A 93 -2.38 7.80 2.02
N ASN A 94 -3.34 6.93 2.37
CA ASN A 94 -4.25 6.36 1.38
C ASN A 94 -5.19 7.41 0.77
N ILE A 95 -5.73 8.32 1.59
CA ILE A 95 -6.54 9.44 1.07
C ILE A 95 -5.71 10.34 0.17
N ALA A 96 -4.53 10.76 0.62
CA ALA A 96 -3.64 11.61 -0.17
C ALA A 96 -3.31 10.95 -1.51
N TYR A 97 -3.03 9.65 -1.51
CA TYR A 97 -2.78 8.89 -2.73
C TYR A 97 -4.00 8.83 -3.66
N LEU A 98 -5.20 8.57 -3.14
CA LEU A 98 -6.43 8.54 -3.93
C LEU A 98 -6.76 9.93 -4.52
N MET A 99 -6.63 10.98 -3.73
CA MET A 99 -6.88 12.36 -4.16
C MET A 99 -5.88 12.80 -5.23
N PHE A 100 -4.61 12.44 -5.07
CA PHE A 100 -3.59 12.72 -6.08
C PHE A 100 -3.86 11.97 -7.40
N ASN A 101 -4.27 10.70 -7.33
CA ASN A 101 -4.67 9.93 -8.51
C ASN A 101 -5.92 10.51 -9.21
N TYR A 102 -6.88 11.02 -8.43
CA TYR A 102 -8.10 11.63 -8.97
C TYR A 102 -7.81 13.00 -9.61
N ALA A 103 -7.02 13.85 -8.94
CA ALA A 103 -6.66 15.18 -9.43
C ALA A 103 -5.76 15.13 -10.68
N ALA A 104 -4.93 14.09 -10.82
CA ALA A 104 -4.03 13.94 -11.95
C ALA A 104 -4.69 13.44 -13.25
N MET A 105 -5.98 13.10 -13.27
CA MET A 105 -6.65 12.50 -14.44
C MET A 105 -6.51 13.29 -15.77
N ASN A 106 -6.25 14.60 -15.73
CA ASN A 106 -6.29 15.49 -16.90
C ASN A 106 -4.96 16.20 -17.25
N SER A 107 -3.81 15.79 -16.69
CA SER A 107 -2.53 16.49 -16.94
C SER A 107 -1.40 15.53 -17.33
N TRP A 108 -0.42 16.00 -18.12
CA TRP A 108 0.86 15.30 -18.43
C TRP A 108 1.62 14.81 -17.18
N PHE A 109 1.36 15.44 -16.03
CA PHE A 109 1.83 14.99 -14.72
C PHE A 109 1.21 13.66 -14.25
N SER A 110 0.24 13.11 -14.97
CA SER A 110 -0.32 11.75 -14.85
C SER A 110 0.63 10.63 -15.33
N SER A 111 1.94 10.87 -15.34
CA SER A 111 2.86 9.76 -15.50
C SER A 111 2.90 8.97 -14.20
N VAL A 112 2.69 7.66 -14.29
CA VAL A 112 2.83 6.67 -13.20
C VAL A 112 4.10 6.90 -12.36
N LEU A 113 5.13 7.51 -12.96
CA LEU A 113 6.41 7.90 -12.36
C LEU A 113 6.35 9.08 -11.36
N SER A 114 5.46 10.08 -11.53
CA SER A 114 5.31 11.19 -10.58
C SER A 114 4.47 10.80 -9.34
N ASN A 115 3.51 9.88 -9.56
CA ASN A 115 2.77 9.19 -8.50
C ASN A 115 3.68 8.27 -7.70
N LEU A 116 4.66 7.66 -8.38
CA LEU A 116 5.78 6.98 -7.73
C LEU A 116 6.60 7.97 -6.92
N ILE A 117 6.89 9.18 -7.39
CA ILE A 117 7.68 10.20 -6.67
C ILE A 117 7.07 10.67 -5.34
N TYR A 118 5.74 10.68 -5.18
CA TYR A 118 5.15 10.96 -3.86
C TYR A 118 5.20 9.74 -2.93
N VAL A 119 5.10 8.53 -3.48
CA VAL A 119 5.44 7.28 -2.78
C VAL A 119 6.95 7.17 -2.56
N SER A 120 7.76 7.90 -3.33
CA SER A 120 9.21 7.76 -3.44
C SER A 120 10.03 8.95 -2.90
N LEU A 121 9.39 10.01 -2.42
CA LEU A 121 9.98 10.91 -1.40
C LEU A 121 9.99 10.25 -0.02
N THR A 122 9.40 9.05 0.09
CA THR A 122 9.72 8.02 1.09
C THR A 122 10.82 7.04 0.63
N TRP A 123 11.37 7.16 -0.58
CA TRP A 123 12.28 6.20 -1.24
C TRP A 123 13.63 6.71 -1.74
N VAL A 124 13.94 8.02 -1.84
CA VAL A 124 15.26 8.42 -2.38
C VAL A 124 16.44 7.85 -1.54
N LEU A 125 16.18 7.30 -0.36
CA LEU A 125 17.15 6.56 0.46
C LEU A 125 16.89 5.05 0.63
N ALA A 126 15.83 4.47 0.05
CA ALA A 126 15.46 3.08 0.29
C ALA A 126 15.43 2.26 -1.01
N SER A 127 16.31 1.28 -1.05
CA SER A 127 16.39 0.16 -2.00
C SER A 127 15.04 -0.44 -2.42
N PRO A 128 15.00 -1.19 -3.55
CA PRO A 128 13.84 -1.93 -4.06
C PRO A 128 13.41 -3.14 -3.21
N SER A 129 13.64 -3.11 -1.90
CA SER A 129 13.37 -4.21 -0.99
C SER A 129 12.60 -3.69 0.22
N VAL A 130 11.29 -3.95 0.20
CA VAL A 130 10.35 -3.88 1.34
C VAL A 130 9.84 -2.47 1.66
N ASP A 131 8.58 -2.21 1.29
CA ASP A 131 7.85 -1.00 1.68
C ASP A 131 7.81 -0.88 3.21
N LEU A 132 8.35 0.21 3.77
CA LEU A 132 8.39 0.48 5.22
C LEU A 132 7.03 0.31 5.92
N ARG A 133 5.93 0.52 5.20
CA ARG A 133 4.56 0.31 5.69
C ARG A 133 4.32 -1.12 6.15
N TRP A 134 4.83 -2.10 5.41
CA TRP A 134 4.69 -3.52 5.77
C TRP A 134 5.36 -3.83 7.11
N ILE A 135 6.53 -3.23 7.37
CA ILE A 135 7.28 -3.39 8.62
C ILE A 135 6.52 -2.76 9.79
N PHE A 136 5.98 -1.54 9.62
CA PHE A 136 5.18 -0.90 10.67
C PHE A 136 3.95 -1.73 11.05
N TRP A 137 3.25 -2.32 10.08
CA TRP A 137 2.11 -3.21 10.34
C TRP A 137 2.51 -4.52 11.02
N LEU A 138 3.61 -5.15 10.58
CA LEU A 138 4.11 -6.37 11.21
C LEU A 138 4.53 -6.13 12.66
N CYS A 139 5.32 -5.08 12.91
CA CYS A 139 5.76 -4.72 14.25
C CYS A 139 4.58 -4.35 15.16
N GLY A 140 3.60 -3.60 14.65
CA GLY A 140 2.41 -3.21 15.41
C GLY A 140 1.53 -4.39 15.78
N ALA A 141 1.21 -5.26 14.82
CA ALA A 141 0.42 -6.46 15.06
C ALA A 141 1.14 -7.41 16.05
N ALA A 142 2.45 -7.63 15.87
CA ALA A 142 3.23 -8.50 16.75
C ALA A 142 3.34 -7.95 18.19
N ALA A 143 3.67 -6.66 18.34
CA ALA A 143 3.80 -6.03 19.65
C ALA A 143 2.46 -5.97 20.40
N PHE A 144 1.35 -5.79 19.67
CA PHE A 144 0.02 -5.81 20.27
C PHE A 144 -0.42 -7.23 20.67
N THR A 145 -0.19 -8.23 19.80
CA THR A 145 -0.46 -9.64 20.11
C THR A 145 0.29 -10.11 21.36
N GLN A 146 1.56 -9.69 21.51
CA GLN A 146 2.35 -9.99 22.71
C GLN A 146 1.82 -9.29 23.96
N ALA A 147 1.31 -8.06 23.83
CA ALA A 147 0.80 -7.29 24.96
C ALA A 147 -0.59 -7.76 25.44
N VAL A 148 -1.42 -8.27 24.54
CA VAL A 148 -2.75 -8.82 24.84
C VAL A 148 -2.67 -10.24 25.41
N GLY A 149 -1.62 -11.00 25.06
CA GLY A 149 -1.50 -12.41 25.42
C GLY A 149 -2.30 -13.26 24.43
N SER A 150 -1.58 -14.02 23.60
CA SER A 150 -2.21 -14.72 22.47
C SER A 150 -3.25 -15.73 22.95
N GLY A 151 -4.50 -15.57 22.52
CA GLY A 151 -5.56 -16.57 22.69
C GLY A 151 -6.36 -16.50 24.00
N GLU A 152 -6.35 -15.37 24.70
CA GLU A 152 -7.26 -15.16 25.84
C GLU A 152 -8.74 -15.21 25.41
N ARG A 153 -9.56 -15.91 26.20
CA ARG A 153 -11.01 -15.99 25.99
C ARG A 153 -11.69 -14.96 26.88
N CYS A 154 -12.42 -14.02 26.28
CA CYS A 154 -13.24 -13.04 27.01
C CYS A 154 -14.34 -13.75 27.81
N GLY A 155 -14.05 -14.08 29.07
CA GLY A 155 -14.95 -14.71 30.04
C GLY A 155 -14.93 -13.97 31.38
N SER A 156 -15.66 -14.49 32.37
CA SER A 156 -15.92 -13.82 33.65
C SER A 156 -14.67 -13.53 34.51
N ASP A 157 -13.58 -14.28 34.31
CA ASP A 157 -12.31 -14.14 35.05
C ASP A 157 -11.18 -13.57 34.16
N THR A 158 -11.50 -12.69 33.21
CA THR A 158 -10.45 -12.06 32.39
C THR A 158 -9.82 -10.87 33.09
N THR A 159 -8.50 -10.90 33.18
CA THR A 159 -7.71 -9.76 33.65
C THR A 159 -7.63 -8.66 32.61
N LEU A 160 -8.18 -8.82 31.40
CA LEU A 160 -8.06 -7.89 30.28
C LEU A 160 -9.24 -6.90 30.20
N LEU A 161 -8.97 -5.61 30.41
CA LEU A 161 -9.99 -4.56 30.39
C LEU A 161 -10.45 -4.34 28.94
N HIS A 162 -11.77 -4.32 28.72
CA HIS A 162 -12.35 -4.22 27.38
C HIS A 162 -11.90 -5.34 26.42
N CYS A 163 -11.82 -6.58 26.90
CA CYS A 163 -11.33 -7.75 26.15
C CYS A 163 -11.86 -7.85 24.71
N ASN A 164 -13.17 -7.68 24.48
CA ASN A 164 -13.76 -7.74 23.14
C ASN A 164 -13.19 -6.69 22.17
N HIS A 165 -12.85 -5.49 22.66
CA HIS A 165 -12.30 -4.41 21.83
C HIS A 165 -10.83 -4.64 21.50
N ASN A 166 -10.04 -5.14 22.46
CA ASN A 166 -8.64 -5.51 22.22
C ASN A 166 -8.55 -6.68 21.23
N LEU A 167 -9.36 -7.72 21.40
CA LEU A 167 -9.37 -8.86 20.47
C LEU A 167 -9.82 -8.44 19.06
N ALA A 168 -10.79 -7.53 18.96
CA ALA A 168 -11.18 -6.95 17.67
C ALA A 168 -10.03 -6.16 17.03
N ALA A 169 -9.32 -5.32 17.79
CA ALA A 169 -8.18 -4.55 17.31
C ALA A 169 -7.04 -5.46 16.82
N GLU A 170 -6.72 -6.53 17.54
CA GLU A 170 -5.74 -7.53 17.13
C GLU A 170 -6.14 -8.18 15.79
N ALA A 171 -7.39 -8.60 15.66
CA ALA A 171 -7.88 -9.21 14.42
C ALA A 171 -7.79 -8.26 13.23
N PHE A 172 -8.19 -6.99 13.39
CA PHE A 172 -8.08 -6.00 12.32
C PHE A 172 -6.62 -5.72 11.92
N ALA A 173 -5.71 -5.64 12.89
CA ALA A 173 -4.28 -5.46 12.61
C ALA A 173 -3.70 -6.59 11.74
N TRP A 174 -4.04 -7.85 12.06
CA TRP A 174 -3.61 -9.01 11.28
C TRP A 174 -4.27 -9.08 9.89
N ILE A 175 -5.56 -8.75 9.78
CA ILE A 175 -6.24 -8.66 8.48
C ILE A 175 -5.55 -7.62 7.60
N GLN A 176 -5.25 -6.46 8.17
CA GLN A 176 -4.61 -5.37 7.44
C GLN A 176 -3.20 -5.75 6.97
N PHE A 177 -2.43 -6.43 7.81
CA PHE A 177 -1.14 -7.00 7.47
C PHE A 177 -1.21 -8.01 6.31
N ILE A 178 -2.18 -8.93 6.34
CA ILE A 178 -2.38 -9.92 5.27
C ILE A 178 -2.74 -9.24 3.96
N LEU A 179 -3.66 -8.26 3.99
CA LEU A 179 -4.04 -7.50 2.79
C LEU A 179 -2.85 -6.78 2.16
N PHE A 180 -2.00 -6.13 2.96
CA PHE A 180 -0.77 -5.51 2.46
C PHE A 180 0.20 -6.52 1.88
N THR A 181 0.35 -7.69 2.51
CA THR A 181 1.24 -8.75 2.03
C THR A 181 0.79 -9.31 0.68
N LEU A 182 -0.50 -9.58 0.51
CA LEU A 182 -1.04 -10.05 -0.76
C LEU A 182 -0.89 -9.02 -1.87
N LEU A 183 -1.12 -7.73 -1.56
CA LEU A 183 -0.90 -6.65 -2.51
C LEU A 183 0.58 -6.55 -2.93
N LEU A 184 1.50 -6.64 -1.97
CA LEU A 184 2.94 -6.62 -2.23
C LEU A 184 3.38 -7.79 -3.12
N ILE A 185 2.87 -9.00 -2.86
CA ILE A 185 3.18 -10.17 -3.68
C ILE A 185 2.66 -9.96 -5.11
N ALA A 186 1.42 -9.50 -5.27
CA ALA A 186 0.83 -9.27 -6.59
C ALA A 186 1.60 -8.21 -7.40
N VAL A 187 1.96 -7.10 -6.78
CA VAL A 187 2.76 -6.03 -7.41
C VAL A 187 4.19 -6.50 -7.68
N GLY A 188 4.80 -7.23 -6.76
CA GLY A 188 6.15 -7.77 -6.90
C GLY A 188 6.27 -8.76 -8.06
N VAL A 189 5.31 -9.67 -8.20
CA VAL A 189 5.23 -10.60 -9.35
C VAL A 189 5.11 -9.83 -10.66
N LEU A 190 4.28 -8.78 -10.69
CA LEU A 190 4.13 -7.97 -11.90
C LEU A 190 5.40 -7.18 -12.23
N ALA A 191 5.99 -6.50 -11.24
CA ALA A 191 7.22 -5.72 -11.42
C ALA A 191 8.37 -6.60 -11.91
N PHE A 192 8.46 -7.83 -11.39
CA PHE A 192 9.44 -8.80 -11.85
C PHE A 192 9.15 -9.28 -13.28
N ALA A 193 7.88 -9.52 -13.60
CA ALA A 193 7.46 -9.93 -14.94
C ALA A 193 7.72 -8.84 -15.99
N THR A 194 7.52 -7.56 -15.67
CA THR A 194 7.80 -6.43 -16.58
C THR A 194 9.30 -6.20 -16.75
N THR A 195 10.07 -6.28 -15.66
CA THR A 195 11.53 -6.12 -15.70
C THR A 195 12.19 -7.18 -16.59
N ARG A 196 11.70 -8.43 -16.52
CA ARG A 196 12.19 -9.52 -17.38
C ARG A 196 11.83 -9.37 -18.86
N ARG A 197 10.81 -8.57 -19.20
CA ARG A 197 10.34 -8.41 -20.58
C ARG A 197 11.03 -7.27 -21.34
N GLY A 198 11.76 -6.39 -20.66
CA GLY A 198 12.47 -5.28 -21.30
C GLY A 198 11.56 -4.23 -21.95
N ASP A 199 10.23 -4.36 -21.82
CA ASP A 199 9.26 -3.43 -22.37
C ASP A 199 9.31 -2.11 -21.62
N ARG A 200 9.88 -1.09 -22.27
CA ARG A 200 9.73 0.30 -21.85
C ARG A 200 8.26 0.67 -22.05
N LEU A 201 7.58 1.08 -20.98
CA LEU A 201 6.25 1.70 -21.00
C LEU A 201 6.31 3.09 -21.67
N SER A 202 6.70 3.14 -22.94
CA SER A 202 6.41 4.28 -23.80
C SER A 202 5.00 4.08 -24.31
N THR A 203 4.04 4.72 -23.64
CA THR A 203 2.70 4.92 -24.18
C THR A 203 2.84 5.46 -25.61
N PRO A 204 2.36 4.76 -26.66
CA PRO A 204 2.38 5.30 -28.00
C PRO A 204 1.46 6.53 -28.02
N ALA A 205 2.03 7.69 -28.36
CA ALA A 205 1.34 8.96 -28.49
C ALA A 205 0.40 9.02 -29.71
N SER A 206 -0.12 7.88 -30.19
CA SER A 206 -0.91 7.79 -31.42
C SER A 206 -2.42 7.83 -31.20
N MET A 207 -2.90 8.38 -30.08
CA MET A 207 -4.31 8.69 -29.86
C MET A 207 -4.52 10.12 -29.36
N ALA A 208 -3.78 11.07 -29.94
CA ALA A 208 -4.12 12.49 -29.93
C ALA A 208 -4.37 12.94 -31.38
#